data_AF-A0A4U5WPC8-F1
#
_entry.id   AF-A0A4U5WPC8-F1
#
_cell.length_a   1.000
_cell.length_b   1.000
_cell.length_c   1.000
_cell.angle_alpha   90.00
_cell.angle_beta   90.00
_cell.angle_gamma   90.00
#
_symmetry.space_group_name_H-M   'P 1'
#
loop_
_entity.id
_entity.type
_entity.pdbx_description
1 polymer ?
#
loop_
_entity_poly.entity_id
_entity_poly.type
_entity_poly.pdbx_seq_one_letter_code
_entity_poly.pdbx_strand_id
1 'polypeptide(L)'
;MAGADLLVRLQSNHLGTAQEELPDGSYLSVARPGKEVRLRAAREGRALPSHVIYRVIAFAKEGKVAHLGTTLLDPEQYPAAELVALYRERWEIELVFGEIKNHLGPGGPIR
;
A
#
# COMPACT_ATOMS: atom_id res chain seq x y z
N MET A 1 -8.13 -18.11 -9.31
CA MET A 1 -7.33 -17.98 -8.08
C MET A 1 -7.74 -16.67 -7.44
N ALA A 2 -8.42 -16.70 -6.29
CA ALA A 2 -8.71 -15.48 -5.55
C ALA A 2 -7.41 -15.04 -4.86
N GLY A 3 -6.64 -14.20 -5.54
CA GLY A 3 -5.55 -13.46 -4.90
C GLY A 3 -6.17 -12.35 -4.05
N ALA A 4 -5.60 -12.06 -2.90
CA ALA A 4 -5.95 -10.86 -2.16
C ALA A 4 -5.30 -9.66 -2.86
N ASP A 5 -6.12 -8.68 -3.26
CA ASP A 5 -5.61 -7.44 -3.82
C ASP A 5 -5.11 -6.48 -2.74
N LEU A 6 -4.04 -5.77 -3.04
CA LEU A 6 -3.39 -4.85 -2.13
C LEU A 6 -3.97 -3.43 -2.30
N LEU A 7 -4.18 -2.73 -1.20
CA LEU A 7 -4.42 -1.29 -1.18
C LEU A 7 -3.74 -0.66 0.05
N VAL A 8 -2.58 -0.03 -0.14
CA VAL A 8 -1.72 0.43 0.95
C VAL A 8 -1.08 1.78 0.69
N ARG A 9 -0.84 2.54 1.76
CA ARG A 9 -0.02 3.75 1.68
C ARG A 9 1.41 3.39 1.32
N LEU A 10 1.98 4.11 0.36
CA LEU A 10 3.40 4.02 0.06
C LEU A 10 4.16 5.17 0.72
N GLN A 11 5.35 4.85 1.24
CA GLN A 11 6.36 5.85 1.56
C GLN A 11 7.16 6.17 0.29
N SER A 12 7.82 7.33 0.25
CA SER A 12 8.53 7.80 -0.96
C SER A 12 9.62 6.83 -1.46
N ASN A 13 10.23 6.06 -0.56
CA ASN A 13 11.22 5.02 -0.91
C ASN A 13 10.59 3.72 -1.46
N HIS A 14 9.26 3.60 -1.45
CA HIS A 14 8.50 2.45 -1.94
C HIS A 14 7.69 2.77 -3.21
N LEU A 15 7.94 3.90 -3.87
CA LEU A 15 7.31 4.23 -5.15
C LEU A 15 7.81 3.35 -6.30
N GLY A 16 8.92 2.65 -6.09
CA GLY A 16 9.53 1.76 -7.09
C GLY A 16 10.07 2.55 -8.28
N THR A 17 10.26 1.86 -9.39
CA THR A 17 10.66 2.49 -10.65
C THR A 17 9.43 2.58 -11.55
N ALA A 18 8.94 3.81 -11.76
CA ALA A 18 7.84 4.07 -12.70
C ALA A 18 8.19 3.50 -14.09
N GLN A 19 7.26 2.76 -14.66
CA GLN A 19 7.39 2.14 -15.98
C GLN A 19 6.50 2.82 -17.01
N GLU A 20 5.28 3.20 -16.62
CA GLU A 20 4.24 3.67 -17.54
C GLU A 20 3.24 4.55 -16.81
N GLU A 21 2.91 5.72 -17.38
CA GLU A 21 1.81 6.57 -16.92
C GLU A 21 0.49 6.11 -17.54
N LEU A 22 -0.56 6.05 -16.73
CA LEU A 22 -1.89 5.63 -17.12
C LEU A 22 -2.80 6.85 -17.41
N PRO A 23 -3.89 6.70 -18.17
CA PRO A 23 -4.73 7.81 -18.60
C PRO A 23 -5.35 8.66 -17.47
N ASP A 24 -5.45 8.12 -16.26
CA ASP A 24 -6.00 8.83 -15.10
C ASP A 24 -4.94 9.48 -14.19
N GLY A 25 -3.69 9.58 -14.67
CA GLY A 25 -2.57 10.22 -13.99
C GLY A 25 -1.90 9.37 -12.91
N SER A 26 -2.36 8.14 -12.72
CA SER A 26 -1.63 7.12 -11.97
C SER A 26 -0.52 6.51 -12.82
N TYR A 27 0.37 5.70 -12.23
CA TYR A 27 1.43 5.04 -12.99
C TYR A 27 1.70 3.61 -12.52
N LEU A 28 2.10 2.74 -13.44
CA LEU A 28 2.60 1.41 -13.14
C LEU A 28 4.05 1.50 -12.66
N SER A 29 4.34 0.77 -11.60
CA SER A 29 5.66 0.68 -10.98
C SER A 29 6.03 -0.77 -10.70
N VAL A 30 7.34 -1.00 -10.63
CA VAL A 30 7.91 -2.31 -10.36
C VAL A 30 8.78 -2.25 -9.10
N ALA A 31 8.56 -3.21 -8.21
CA ALA A 31 9.42 -3.46 -7.06
C ALA A 31 9.97 -4.88 -7.10
N ARG A 32 11.21 -5.03 -6.65
CA ARG A 32 11.82 -6.34 -6.44
C ARG A 32 11.96 -6.60 -4.95
N PRO A 33 11.77 -7.84 -4.48
CA PRO A 33 12.06 -8.16 -3.09
C PRO A 33 13.51 -7.82 -2.74
N GLY A 34 13.68 -7.12 -1.62
CA GLY A 34 15.00 -6.77 -1.08
C GLY A 34 15.83 -8.00 -0.73
N LYS A 35 17.15 -7.84 -0.64
CA LYS A 35 18.11 -8.94 -0.39
C LYS A 35 17.72 -9.77 0.85
N GLU A 36 17.41 -9.12 1.96
CA GLU A 36 17.04 -9.80 3.21
C GLU A 36 15.75 -10.61 3.08
N VAL A 37 14.75 -10.08 2.39
CA VAL A 37 13.47 -10.76 2.12
C VAL A 37 13.73 -12.02 1.29
N ARG A 38 14.58 -11.93 0.24
CA ARG A 38 14.98 -13.08 -0.57
C ARG A 38 15.73 -14.14 0.25
N LEU A 39 16.71 -13.74 1.06
CA LEU A 39 17.47 -14.65 1.91
C LEU A 39 16.55 -15.35 2.92
N ARG A 40 15.64 -14.61 3.55
CA ARG A 40 14.66 -15.16 4.49
C ARG A 40 13.76 -16.20 3.81
N ALA A 41 13.19 -15.86 2.65
CA ALA A 41 12.34 -16.78 1.91
C ALA A 41 13.09 -18.06 1.49
N ALA A 42 14.34 -17.94 1.03
CA ALA A 42 15.18 -19.08 0.69
C ALA A 42 15.41 -20.02 1.90
N ARG A 43 15.70 -19.46 3.09
CA ARG A 43 15.84 -20.26 4.33
C ARG A 43 14.54 -20.97 4.71
N GLU A 44 13.40 -20.35 4.42
CA GLU A 44 12.06 -20.86 4.75
C GLU A 44 11.48 -21.74 3.61
N GLY A 45 12.25 -22.04 2.55
CA GLY A 45 11.80 -22.83 1.41
C GLY A 45 10.68 -22.18 0.58
N ARG A 46 10.48 -20.86 0.71
CA ARG A 46 9.43 -20.12 0.00
C ARG A 46 9.95 -19.53 -1.30
N ALA A 47 9.20 -19.73 -2.39
CA ALA A 47 9.41 -19.01 -3.63
C ALA A 47 8.85 -17.58 -3.52
N LEU A 48 9.61 -16.60 -3.98
CA LEU A 48 9.15 -15.23 -4.13
C LEU A 48 9.08 -14.87 -5.62
N PRO A 49 8.14 -14.02 -6.02
CA PRO A 49 8.17 -13.44 -7.35
C PRO A 49 9.46 -12.62 -7.54
N SER A 50 10.02 -12.66 -8.75
CA SER A 50 11.24 -11.92 -9.09
C SER A 50 11.02 -10.40 -9.03
N HIS A 51 9.79 -9.98 -9.32
CA HIS A 51 9.32 -8.61 -9.24
C HIS A 51 7.79 -8.61 -9.06
N VAL A 52 7.27 -7.49 -8.57
CA VAL A 52 5.84 -7.21 -8.45
C VAL A 52 5.55 -5.92 -9.22
N ILE A 53 4.54 -5.98 -10.09
CA ILE A 53 3.98 -4.80 -10.74
C ILE A 53 2.82 -4.31 -9.87
N TYR A 54 2.78 -3.02 -9.62
CA TYR A 54 1.70 -2.37 -8.89
C TYR A 54 1.47 -0.98 -9.44
N ARG A 55 0.26 -0.48 -9.24
CA ARG A 55 -0.15 0.85 -9.65
C ARG A 55 0.02 1.83 -8.49
N VAL A 56 0.50 3.02 -8.79
CA VAL A 56 0.70 4.10 -7.84
C VAL A 56 -0.22 5.26 -8.17
N ILE A 57 -0.99 5.70 -7.18
CA ILE A 57 -1.93 6.81 -7.27
C ILE A 57 -1.46 7.91 -6.32
N ALA A 58 -1.21 9.10 -6.87
CA ALA A 58 -0.92 10.29 -6.08
C ALA A 58 -2.23 10.96 -5.64
N PHE A 59 -2.33 11.39 -4.39
CA PHE A 59 -3.49 12.11 -3.88
C PHE A 59 -3.11 13.14 -2.81
N ALA A 60 -3.96 14.15 -2.66
CA ALA A 60 -3.79 15.14 -1.59
C ALA A 60 -4.27 14.58 -0.25
N LYS A 61 -3.42 14.72 0.77
CA LYS A 61 -3.72 14.44 2.17
C LYS A 61 -3.16 15.57 3.04
N GLU A 62 -4.01 16.28 3.76
CA GLU A 62 -3.61 17.36 4.70
C GLU A 62 -2.66 18.40 4.05
N GLY A 63 -2.95 18.80 2.80
CA GLY A 63 -2.13 19.75 2.05
C GLY A 63 -0.79 19.20 1.54
N LYS A 64 -0.54 17.89 1.68
CA LYS A 64 0.67 17.22 1.18
C LYS A 64 0.31 16.11 0.19
N VAL A 65 1.21 15.82 -0.73
CA VAL A 65 1.06 14.69 -1.65
C VAL A 65 1.37 13.39 -0.90
N ALA A 66 0.44 12.44 -0.99
CA ALA A 66 0.59 11.08 -0.53
C ALA A 66 0.42 10.11 -1.71
N HIS A 67 0.89 8.87 -1.53
CA HIS A 67 0.84 7.84 -2.56
C HIS A 67 0.15 6.59 -2.04
N LEU A 68 -0.73 6.04 -2.87
CA LEU A 68 -1.43 4.79 -2.66
C LEU A 68 -0.90 3.76 -3.66
N GLY A 69 -0.57 2.56 -3.19
CA GLY A 69 -0.13 1.44 -4.00
C GLY A 69 -1.20 0.35 -4.06
N THR A 70 -1.44 -0.19 -5.25
CA THR A 70 -2.43 -1.28 -5.44
C THR A 70 -2.02 -2.29 -6.52
N THR A 71 -2.49 -3.54 -6.38
CA THR A 71 -2.40 -4.57 -7.43
C THR A 71 -3.55 -4.51 -8.43
N LEU A 72 -4.54 -3.63 -8.21
CA LEU A 72 -5.63 -3.35 -9.14
C LEU A 72 -5.14 -2.42 -10.26
N LEU A 73 -4.67 -3.02 -11.36
CA LEU A 73 -3.89 -2.30 -12.37
C LEU A 73 -4.73 -1.55 -13.41
N ASP A 74 -5.99 -1.95 -13.62
CA ASP A 74 -6.87 -1.39 -14.64
C ASP A 74 -7.54 -0.08 -14.13
N PRO A 75 -7.24 1.09 -14.73
CA PRO A 75 -7.83 2.36 -14.33
C PRO A 75 -9.30 2.52 -14.70
N GLU A 76 -9.80 1.80 -15.71
CA GLU A 76 -11.22 1.83 -16.10
C GLU A 76 -12.06 0.97 -15.15
N GLN A 77 -11.54 -0.20 -14.76
CA GLN A 77 -12.22 -1.08 -13.82
C GLN A 77 -12.09 -0.62 -12.36
N TYR A 78 -10.97 0.02 -12.01
CA TYR A 78 -10.67 0.48 -10.65
C TYR A 78 -10.22 1.94 -10.65
N PRO A 79 -11.16 2.90 -10.71
CA PRO A 79 -10.83 4.32 -10.79
C PRO A 79 -10.01 4.81 -9.59
N ALA A 80 -8.98 5.62 -9.84
CA ALA A 80 -8.09 6.12 -8.78
C ALA A 80 -8.84 6.87 -7.67
N ALA A 81 -9.86 7.65 -8.02
CA ALA A 81 -10.67 8.41 -7.07
C ALA A 81 -11.43 7.50 -6.09
N GLU A 82 -11.98 6.40 -6.58
CA GLU A 82 -12.70 5.42 -5.75
C GLU A 82 -11.77 4.68 -4.81
N LEU A 83 -10.60 4.25 -5.30
CA LEU A 83 -9.58 3.62 -4.47
C LEU A 83 -9.06 4.56 -3.38
N VAL A 84 -8.89 5.85 -3.68
CA VAL A 84 -8.54 6.87 -2.69
C VAL A 84 -9.65 7.08 -1.68
N ALA A 85 -10.92 7.09 -2.10
CA ALA A 85 -12.07 7.21 -1.20
C ALA A 85 -12.15 6.03 -0.22
N LEU A 86 -12.07 4.79 -0.74
CA LEU A 86 -12.03 3.57 0.08
C LEU A 86 -10.88 3.58 1.09
N TYR A 87 -9.71 4.03 0.65
CA TYR A 87 -8.56 4.16 1.54
C TYR A 87 -8.78 5.22 2.62
N ARG A 88 -9.42 6.35 2.29
CA ARG A 88 -9.73 7.42 3.26
C ARG A 88 -10.72 6.93 4.32
N GLU A 89 -11.77 6.22 3.93
CA GLU A 89 -12.73 5.61 4.87
C GLU A 89 -12.02 4.66 5.85
N ARG A 90 -11.09 3.82 5.36
CA ARG A 90 -10.31 2.94 6.23
C ARG A 90 -9.39 3.71 7.18
N TRP A 91 -8.86 4.84 6.73
CA TRP A 91 -8.04 5.72 7.58
C TRP A 91 -8.83 6.38 8.70
N GLU A 92 -10.07 6.80 8.44
CA GLU A 92 -10.94 7.33 9.50
C GLU A 92 -11.17 6.27 10.58
N ILE A 93 -11.32 5.00 10.19
CA ILE A 93 -11.42 3.88 11.13
C ILE A 93 -10.10 3.68 11.91
N GLU A 94 -8.94 3.66 11.24
CA GLU A 94 -7.63 3.53 11.90
C GLU A 94 -7.30 4.71 12.84
N LEU A 95 -7.74 5.94 12.52
CA LEU A 95 -7.59 7.12 13.36
C LEU A 95 -8.51 7.06 14.59
N VAL A 96 -9.76 6.61 14.46
CA VAL A 96 -10.66 6.38 15.59
C VAL A 96 -10.11 5.29 16.53
N PHE A 97 -9.56 4.20 15.98
CA PHE A 97 -8.87 3.20 16.80
C PHE A 97 -7.53 3.70 17.38
N GLY A 98 -6.83 4.60 16.68
CA GLY A 98 -5.64 5.29 17.16
C GLY A 98 -5.94 6.23 18.32
N GLU A 99 -7.06 6.95 18.27
CA GLU A 99 -7.55 7.78 19.37
C GLU A 99 -7.98 6.94 20.57
N ILE A 100 -8.65 5.81 20.37
CA ILE A 100 -8.96 4.86 21.46
C ILE A 100 -7.67 4.29 22.08
N LYS A 101 -6.64 3.97 21.28
CA LYS A 101 -5.33 3.53 21.79
C LYS A 101 -4.56 4.65 22.52
N ASN A 102 -4.68 5.90 22.07
CA ASN A 102 -4.03 7.05 22.71
C ASN A 102 -4.76 7.53 23.96
N HIS A 103 -6.07 7.33 24.07
CA HIS A 103 -6.87 7.72 25.24
C HIS A 103 -6.89 6.66 26.36
N LEU A 104 -6.52 5.41 26.06
CA LEU A 104 -6.43 4.32 27.05
C LEU A 104 -5.00 4.04 27.56
N GLY A 105 -3.99 4.73 27.02
CA GLY A 105 -2.60 4.55 27.41
C GLY A 105 -2.05 3.13 27.20
N PRO A 106 -0.75 2.90 27.42
CA PRO A 106 -0.22 1.55 27.51
C PRO A 106 -0.74 0.94 28.80
N GLY A 107 -1.84 0.19 28.72
CA GLY A 107 -2.20 -0.76 29.76
C GLY A 107 -1.05 -1.74 29.91
N GLY A 108 -0.18 -1.48 30.89
CA GLY A 108 0.81 -2.45 31.37
C GLY A 108 0.12 -3.76 31.75
N PRO A 109 0.88 -4.87 31.85
CA PRO A 109 0.30 -6.20 31.98
C PRO A 109 -0.65 -6.24 33.17
N ILE A 110 -1.88 -6.69 32.93
CA ILE A 110 -2.80 -7.06 34.00
C ILE A 110 -2.20 -8.33 34.60
N ARG A 111 -1.80 -8.22 35.87
CA ARG A 111 -1.23 -9.30 36.66
C ARG A 111 -2.22 -10.43 36.89
#